data_AF-A0A8R2GAM6-F1
#
_entry.id   AF-A0A8R2GAM6-F1
#
_cell.length_a   1.000
_cell.length_b   1.000
_cell.length_c   1.000
_cell.angle_alpha   90.00
_cell.angle_beta   90.00
_cell.angle_gamma   90.00
#
_symmetry.space_group_name_H-M   'P 1'
#
loop_
_entity.id
_entity.type
_entity.pdbx_description
1 polymer ?
#
loop_
_entity_poly.entity_id
_entity_poly.type
_entity_poly.pdbx_seq_one_letter_code
_entity_poly.pdbx_strand_id
1 'polypeptide(L)'
;MMPRSSRSRLQLSEEQKKKRRREQKKLSMRRARSKLDSVALEERRKKDRERYHRKKEEGLIKTIKDLKPRDQRQLRKMWREKAKLRREKEKIKRTTEQMLHENTPPSSPQPSSSPQQSSFSRIRSGKAVGARNKRRLKAKNEYLINRLIVLKRKLAKYRMRLHRIKKGQKRGNTVLVKRKIHDFFIDDEHSRLTAGKKETITRRKVKKQIRLLNDTILNLHKIFNNKTGLNISYETFRRHRPFWVIFPKTTSRNTCLCRQHANNDYIASALHQAKIISFSNATDVARSLCCDNILRVSCLERTCTLCFEKTLDYTVINGNDTILYQRWVTKKVPQIIKGNEKLCQKTLKECVRTSHQLLVNKFNISLSTFMQHLANIMNQYKAIRYIKQNLSPSQCLLHIDFSCKYGSEVQSAHFVRLDMAKVLLMA
;
A
#
# COMPACT_ATOMS: atom_id res chain seq x y z
N MET A 1 -33.43 -3.77 50.38
CA MET A 1 -32.53 -4.78 49.78
C MET A 1 -31.67 -4.14 48.71
N MET A 2 -30.34 -4.07 48.89
CA MET A 2 -29.42 -3.46 47.91
C MET A 2 -29.09 -4.47 46.79
N PRO A 3 -29.17 -4.09 45.50
CA PRO A 3 -28.87 -5.00 44.40
C PRO A 3 -27.36 -5.30 44.33
N ARG A 4 -27.02 -6.59 44.34
CA ARG A 4 -25.65 -7.09 44.21
C ARG A 4 -25.05 -6.62 42.87
N SER A 5 -24.06 -5.72 42.93
CA SER A 5 -23.32 -5.32 41.73
C SER A 5 -22.56 -6.52 41.17
N SER A 6 -22.85 -6.86 39.91
CA SER A 6 -22.16 -7.89 39.18
C SER A 6 -20.69 -7.46 39.00
N ARG A 7 -19.76 -8.21 39.61
CA ARG A 7 -18.32 -8.06 39.37
C ARG A 7 -18.06 -8.29 37.88
N SER A 8 -18.01 -7.21 37.10
CA SER A 8 -17.55 -7.25 35.70
C SER A 8 -16.12 -7.83 35.71
N ARG A 9 -16.02 -9.10 35.32
CA ARG A 9 -14.77 -9.86 35.27
C ARG A 9 -14.01 -9.30 34.08
N LEU A 10 -13.11 -8.33 34.32
CA LEU A 10 -12.16 -7.81 33.33
C LEU A 10 -11.59 -9.00 32.54
N GLN A 11 -11.94 -9.11 31.26
CA GLN A 11 -11.40 -10.13 30.37
C GLN A 11 -9.91 -9.83 30.17
N LEU A 12 -9.07 -10.42 31.03
CA LEU A 12 -7.62 -10.45 30.85
C LEU A 12 -7.32 -11.07 29.49
N SER A 13 -6.33 -10.54 28.77
CA SER A 13 -5.91 -11.18 27.51
C SER A 13 -5.42 -12.61 27.80
N GLU A 14 -5.50 -13.50 26.82
CA GLU A 14 -5.02 -14.88 26.98
C GLU A 14 -3.55 -14.94 27.44
N GLU A 15 -2.73 -13.98 26.99
CA GLU A 15 -1.33 -13.86 27.42
C GLU A 15 -1.19 -13.44 28.89
N GLN A 16 -2.03 -12.52 29.37
CA GLN A 16 -2.07 -12.11 30.77
C GLN A 16 -2.60 -13.22 31.68
N LYS A 17 -3.64 -13.95 31.25
CA LYS A 17 -4.15 -15.14 31.95
C LYS A 17 -3.05 -16.20 32.05
N LYS A 18 -2.32 -16.45 30.97
CA LYS A 18 -1.19 -17.40 30.91
C LYS A 18 -0.05 -16.99 31.85
N LYS A 19 0.30 -15.70 31.90
CA LYS A 19 1.32 -15.18 32.83
C LYS A 19 0.90 -15.34 34.29
N ARG A 20 -0.34 -14.99 34.63
CA ARG A 20 -0.89 -15.14 35.99
C ARG A 20 -0.91 -16.60 36.45
N ARG A 21 -1.34 -17.53 35.58
CA ARG A 21 -1.30 -18.97 35.86
C ARG A 21 0.14 -19.46 36.11
N ARG A 22 1.11 -19.00 35.32
CA ARG A 22 2.54 -19.33 35.51
C ARG A 22 3.07 -18.82 36.84
N GLU A 23 2.73 -17.60 37.25
CA GLU A 23 3.14 -17.02 38.54
C GLU A 23 2.49 -17.74 39.73
N GLN A 24 1.20 -18.07 39.65
CA GLN A 24 0.51 -18.86 40.67
C GLN A 24 1.12 -20.25 40.81
N LYS A 25 1.44 -20.92 39.70
CA LYS A 25 2.13 -22.23 39.72
C LYS A 25 3.52 -22.13 40.38
N LYS A 26 4.31 -21.09 40.06
CA LYS A 26 5.61 -20.85 40.72
C LYS A 26 5.47 -20.64 42.22
N LEU A 27 4.47 -19.87 42.66
CA LEU A 27 4.21 -19.61 44.08
C LEU A 27 3.77 -20.88 44.82
N SER A 28 2.88 -21.66 44.22
CA SER A 28 2.46 -22.97 44.75
C SER A 28 3.66 -23.92 44.91
N MET A 29 4.51 -24.03 43.87
CA MET A 29 5.73 -24.83 43.95
C MET A 29 6.70 -24.36 45.04
N ARG A 30 6.83 -23.03 45.27
CA ARG A 30 7.64 -22.50 46.38
C ARG A 30 7.07 -22.88 47.74
N ARG A 31 5.74 -22.76 47.92
CA ARG A 31 5.05 -23.15 49.16
C ARG A 31 5.13 -24.65 49.42
N ALA A 32 5.06 -25.48 48.37
CA ALA A 32 5.25 -26.92 48.51
C ALA A 32 6.69 -27.25 48.92
N ARG A 33 7.69 -26.55 48.36
CA ARG A 33 9.10 -26.72 48.73
C ARG A 33 9.43 -26.23 50.13
N SER A 34 8.77 -25.19 50.64
CA SER A 34 8.99 -24.71 52.02
C SER A 34 8.37 -25.61 53.09
N LYS A 35 7.53 -26.56 52.70
CA LYS A 35 6.91 -27.56 53.58
C LYS A 35 7.66 -28.90 53.59
N LEU A 36 8.68 -29.05 52.75
CA LEU A 36 9.50 -30.26 52.67
C LEU A 36 10.68 -30.14 53.63
N ASP A 37 10.99 -31.24 54.30
CA ASP A 37 12.19 -31.34 55.12
C ASP A 37 13.48 -31.34 54.26
N SER A 38 14.61 -31.03 54.87
CA SER A 38 15.90 -30.82 54.20
C SER A 38 16.34 -32.02 53.36
N VAL A 39 16.18 -33.23 53.89
CA VAL A 39 16.51 -34.51 53.23
C VAL A 39 15.61 -34.77 52.01
N ALA A 40 14.30 -34.62 52.18
CA ALA A 40 13.31 -34.80 51.11
C ALA A 40 13.49 -33.77 49.98
N LEU A 41 13.98 -32.57 50.30
CA LEU A 41 14.28 -31.52 49.33
C LEU A 41 15.51 -31.87 48.49
N GLU A 42 16.54 -32.47 49.09
CA GLU A 42 17.76 -32.88 48.37
C GLU A 42 17.54 -34.12 47.50
N GLU A 43 16.77 -35.10 47.97
CA GLU A 43 16.39 -36.27 47.16
C GLU A 43 15.61 -35.85 45.90
N ARG A 44 14.71 -34.87 46.03
CA ARG A 44 13.98 -34.33 44.88
C ARG A 44 14.88 -33.58 43.91
N ARG A 45 15.90 -32.87 44.39
CA ARG A 45 16.93 -32.24 43.53
C ARG A 45 17.73 -33.31 42.79
N LYS A 46 18.04 -34.44 43.43
CA LYS A 46 18.71 -35.59 42.79
C LYS A 46 17.87 -36.14 41.64
N LYS A 47 16.58 -36.42 41.86
CA LYS A 47 15.65 -36.87 40.80
C LYS A 47 15.48 -35.86 39.67
N ASP A 48 15.49 -34.55 39.97
CA ASP A 48 15.45 -33.50 38.95
C ASP A 48 16.76 -33.46 38.12
N ARG A 49 17.93 -33.68 38.74
CA ARG A 49 19.24 -33.80 38.06
C ARG A 49 19.25 -35.02 37.13
N GLU A 50 18.86 -36.19 37.62
CA GLU A 50 18.79 -37.44 36.84
C GLU A 50 17.85 -37.30 35.63
N ARG A 51 16.66 -36.71 35.84
CA ARG A 51 15.71 -36.41 34.75
C ARG A 51 16.31 -35.46 33.71
N TYR A 52 17.10 -34.48 34.13
CA TYR A 52 17.75 -33.54 33.21
C TYR A 52 18.81 -34.24 32.36
N HIS A 53 19.65 -35.09 32.97
CA HIS A 53 20.65 -35.89 32.26
C HIS A 53 20.00 -36.82 31.23
N ARG A 54 18.98 -37.58 31.62
CA ARG A 54 18.24 -38.46 30.72
C ARG A 54 17.66 -37.71 29.50
N LYS A 55 17.03 -36.55 29.74
CA LYS A 55 16.47 -35.73 28.64
C LYS A 55 17.53 -35.06 27.75
N LYS A 56 18.74 -34.89 28.26
CA LYS A 56 19.88 -34.37 27.50
C LYS A 56 20.43 -35.47 26.59
N GLU A 57 20.51 -36.71 27.08
CA GLU A 57 20.88 -37.90 26.30
C GLU A 57 19.84 -38.22 25.22
N GLU A 58 18.54 -38.12 25.54
CA GLU A 58 17.42 -38.27 24.60
C GLU A 58 17.31 -37.11 23.56
N GLY A 59 18.21 -36.12 23.58
CA GLY A 59 18.21 -34.99 22.63
C GLY A 59 17.03 -33.99 22.78
N LEU A 60 16.17 -34.17 23.78
CA LEU A 60 15.01 -33.31 24.05
C LEU A 60 15.39 -31.94 24.64
N ILE A 61 16.61 -31.81 25.18
CA ILE A 61 17.16 -30.56 25.71
C ILE A 61 18.35 -30.11 24.85
N LYS A 62 18.13 -29.08 24.02
CA LYS A 62 19.19 -28.47 23.21
C LYS A 62 20.21 -27.76 24.09
N THR A 63 21.49 -28.06 23.90
CA THR A 63 22.58 -27.32 24.53
C THR A 63 22.86 -26.02 23.76
N ILE A 64 23.67 -25.14 24.32
CA ILE A 64 24.00 -23.87 23.65
C ILE A 64 24.71 -24.09 22.30
N LYS A 65 25.46 -25.19 22.16
CA LYS A 65 26.16 -25.55 20.91
C LYS A 65 25.17 -25.88 19.79
N ASP A 66 24.01 -26.42 20.14
CA ASP A 66 22.97 -26.87 19.20
C ASP A 66 22.01 -25.74 18.77
N LEU A 67 22.21 -24.52 19.30
CA LEU A 67 21.40 -23.35 18.97
C LEU A 67 22.01 -22.57 17.81
N LYS A 68 21.15 -21.94 17.00
CA LYS A 68 21.61 -21.02 15.94
C LYS A 68 22.40 -19.85 16.53
N PRO A 69 23.38 -19.25 15.80
CA PRO A 69 24.22 -18.16 16.32
C PRO A 69 23.44 -16.97 16.90
N ARG A 70 22.30 -16.63 16.28
CA ARG A 70 21.40 -15.56 16.76
C ARG A 70 20.80 -15.88 18.13
N ASP A 71 20.36 -17.13 18.34
CA ASP A 71 19.75 -17.58 19.59
C ASP A 71 20.80 -17.73 20.70
N GLN A 72 22.01 -18.19 20.35
CA GLN A 72 23.16 -18.18 21.27
C GLN A 72 23.45 -16.76 21.78
N ARG A 73 23.44 -15.76 20.89
CA ARG A 73 23.68 -14.35 21.26
C ARG A 73 22.60 -13.81 22.21
N GLN A 74 21.32 -14.13 21.97
CA GLN A 74 20.23 -13.74 22.87
C GLN A 74 20.35 -14.43 24.25
N LEU A 75 20.67 -15.72 24.26
CA LEU A 75 20.84 -16.48 25.50
C LEU A 75 22.00 -15.94 26.35
N ARG A 76 23.16 -15.68 25.72
CA ARG A 76 24.32 -15.06 26.38
C ARG A 76 24.01 -13.65 26.89
N LYS A 77 23.21 -12.85 26.17
CA LYS A 77 22.73 -11.54 26.66
C LYS A 77 21.91 -11.70 27.95
N MET A 78 20.95 -12.62 27.97
CA MET A 78 20.17 -12.89 29.18
C MET A 78 21.03 -13.39 30.34
N TRP A 79 22.06 -14.21 30.07
CA TRP A 79 23.00 -14.66 31.10
C TRP A 79 23.79 -13.51 31.71
N ARG A 80 24.29 -12.57 30.88
CA ARG A 80 24.97 -11.36 31.36
C ARG A 80 24.07 -10.50 32.26
N GLU A 81 22.83 -10.27 31.85
CA GLU A 81 21.85 -9.51 32.65
C GLU A 81 21.56 -10.21 34.00
N LYS A 82 21.35 -11.53 33.98
CA LYS A 82 21.12 -12.29 35.22
C LYS A 82 22.35 -12.34 36.13
N ALA A 83 23.56 -12.42 35.56
CA ALA A 83 24.80 -12.38 36.32
C ALA A 83 25.00 -11.00 36.98
N LYS A 84 24.68 -9.91 36.27
CA LYS A 84 24.68 -8.55 36.83
C LYS A 84 23.70 -8.42 38.00
N LEU A 85 22.46 -8.87 37.82
CA LEU A 85 21.44 -8.88 38.89
C LEU A 85 21.84 -9.72 40.11
N ARG A 86 22.54 -10.84 39.91
CA ARG A 86 23.07 -11.66 41.01
C ARG A 86 24.14 -10.88 41.78
N ARG A 87 25.12 -10.31 41.08
CA ARG A 87 26.21 -9.51 41.67
C ARG A 87 25.66 -8.31 42.46
N GLU A 88 24.68 -7.59 41.92
CA GLU A 88 24.02 -6.49 42.63
C GLU A 88 23.33 -6.96 43.91
N LYS A 89 22.60 -8.08 43.88
CA LYS A 89 21.97 -8.64 45.08
C LYS A 89 22.98 -9.06 46.13
N GLU A 90 24.09 -9.65 45.72
CA GLU A 90 25.15 -10.11 46.61
C GLU A 90 25.88 -8.92 47.24
N LYS A 91 26.12 -7.86 46.46
CA LYS A 91 26.62 -6.58 46.98
C LYS A 91 25.66 -5.99 48.02
N ILE A 92 24.37 -5.90 47.71
CA ILE A 92 23.35 -5.41 48.65
C ILE A 92 23.33 -6.27 49.92
N LYS A 93 23.39 -7.60 49.78
CA LYS A 93 23.40 -8.52 50.93
C LYS A 93 24.63 -8.27 51.82
N ARG A 94 25.84 -8.18 51.24
CA ARG A 94 27.07 -7.87 51.97
C ARG A 94 26.99 -6.51 52.67
N THR A 95 26.54 -5.47 51.97
CA THR A 95 26.34 -4.14 52.56
C THR A 95 25.32 -4.20 53.71
N THR A 96 24.25 -4.98 53.56
CA THR A 96 23.25 -5.14 54.63
C THR A 96 23.82 -5.88 55.83
N GLU A 97 24.60 -6.94 55.61
CA GLU A 97 25.29 -7.71 56.68
C GLU A 97 26.34 -6.86 57.39
N GLN A 98 27.09 -6.04 56.65
CA GLN A 98 28.07 -5.10 57.19
C GLN A 98 27.41 -4.02 58.04
N MET A 99 26.31 -3.42 57.55
CA MET A 99 25.53 -2.46 58.34
C MET A 99 24.92 -3.10 59.59
N LEU A 100 24.48 -4.36 59.52
CA LEU A 100 23.97 -5.08 60.69
C LEU A 100 25.09 -5.35 61.70
N HIS A 101 26.29 -5.72 61.24
CA HIS A 101 27.43 -5.97 62.12
C HIS A 101 27.93 -4.69 62.80
N GLU A 102 28.03 -3.59 62.06
CA GLU A 102 28.42 -2.27 62.59
C GLU A 102 27.41 -1.69 63.60
N ASN A 103 26.14 -2.09 63.52
CA ASN A 103 25.06 -1.63 64.42
C ASN A 103 24.69 -2.67 65.50
N THR A 104 25.44 -3.77 65.64
CA THR A 104 25.23 -4.75 66.73
C THR A 104 26.32 -4.55 67.77
N PRO A 105 26.01 -4.00 68.97
CA PRO A 105 27.02 -3.84 70.01
C PRO A 105 27.56 -5.22 70.46
N PRO A 106 28.85 -5.33 70.85
CA PRO A 106 29.43 -6.58 71.31
C PRO A 106 28.70 -7.05 72.57
N SER A 107 28.43 -8.36 72.68
CA SER A 107 27.90 -8.94 73.92
C SER A 107 28.93 -8.77 75.02
N SER A 108 28.70 -7.82 75.93
CA SER A 108 29.38 -7.77 77.21
C SER A 108 28.64 -8.63 78.24
N PRO A 109 29.39 -9.33 79.13
CA PRO A 109 28.82 -10.22 80.13
C PRO A 109 27.97 -9.44 81.16
N GLN A 110 26.84 -10.03 81.57
CA GLN A 110 26.02 -9.59 82.70
C GLN A 110 26.55 -10.22 84.00
N PRO A 111 26.16 -9.76 85.22
CA PRO A 111 26.04 -8.38 85.71
C PRO A 111 26.67 -8.21 87.12
N SER A 112 26.92 -6.97 87.56
CA SER A 112 26.97 -6.67 89.01
C SER A 112 26.37 -5.29 89.30
N SER A 113 25.18 -5.34 89.91
CA SER A 113 24.59 -4.42 90.90
C SER A 113 24.90 -2.91 90.81
N SER A 114 23.88 -2.10 90.49
CA SER A 114 23.18 -1.17 91.41
C SER A 114 22.36 -0.10 90.65
N PRO A 115 21.34 0.53 91.29
CA PRO A 115 20.23 1.18 90.59
C PRO A 115 20.35 2.71 90.56
N GLN A 116 20.18 3.31 89.38
CA GLN A 116 19.94 4.76 89.25
C GLN A 116 18.68 5.04 88.43
N GLN A 117 17.70 5.59 89.13
CA GLN A 117 16.49 6.19 88.59
C GLN A 117 16.86 7.45 87.79
N SER A 118 16.51 7.52 86.51
CA SER A 118 16.02 8.75 85.87
C SER A 118 15.58 8.53 84.41
N SER A 119 14.44 9.16 84.06
CA SER A 119 14.06 9.60 82.70
C SER A 119 13.43 8.63 81.67
N PHE A 120 12.67 7.61 82.08
CA PHE A 120 11.89 6.79 81.12
C PHE A 120 10.69 7.51 80.44
N SER A 121 10.28 8.71 80.88
CA SER A 121 9.08 9.39 80.36
C SER A 121 9.28 10.11 79.00
N ARG A 122 10.41 10.82 78.79
CA ARG A 122 10.73 11.51 77.52
C ARG A 122 11.01 10.54 76.36
N ILE A 123 11.63 9.39 76.65
CA ILE A 123 11.93 8.36 75.64
C ILE A 123 10.65 7.64 75.20
N ARG A 124 9.69 7.42 76.11
CA ARG A 124 8.36 6.88 75.77
C ARG A 124 7.52 7.85 74.95
N SER A 125 7.53 9.16 75.25
CA SER A 125 6.77 10.16 74.49
C SER A 125 7.34 10.40 73.08
N GLY A 126 8.66 10.48 72.92
CA GLY A 126 9.32 10.58 71.61
C GLY A 126 9.10 9.34 70.71
N LYS A 127 9.16 8.13 71.29
CA LYS A 127 8.82 6.88 70.58
C LYS A 127 7.34 6.82 70.21
N ALA A 128 6.43 7.32 71.06
CA ALA A 128 5.00 7.39 70.75
C ALA A 128 4.70 8.37 69.60
N VAL A 129 5.33 9.56 69.60
CA VAL A 129 5.22 10.54 68.51
C VAL A 129 5.81 9.99 67.21
N GLY A 130 6.98 9.34 67.27
CA GLY A 130 7.59 8.66 66.12
C GLY A 130 6.70 7.55 65.54
N ALA A 131 6.06 6.74 66.39
CA ALA A 131 5.12 5.72 65.98
C ALA A 131 3.83 6.31 65.37
N ARG A 132 3.35 7.45 65.87
CA ARG A 132 2.18 8.17 65.32
C ARG A 132 2.50 8.77 63.95
N ASN A 133 3.66 9.42 63.81
CA ASN A 133 4.15 9.96 62.54
C ASN A 133 4.38 8.85 61.50
N LYS A 134 4.96 7.72 61.90
CA LYS A 134 5.13 6.54 61.04
C LYS A 134 3.79 5.99 60.56
N ARG A 135 2.77 5.89 61.44
CA ARG A 135 1.41 5.50 61.06
C ARG A 135 0.77 6.49 60.09
N ARG A 136 0.89 7.79 60.35
CA ARG A 136 0.37 8.86 59.47
C ARG A 136 1.01 8.81 58.09
N LEU A 137 2.34 8.69 58.01
CA LEU A 137 3.05 8.56 56.74
C LEU A 137 2.64 7.29 56.01
N LYS A 138 2.52 6.16 56.71
CA LYS A 138 2.11 4.88 56.11
C LYS A 138 0.70 4.98 55.51
N ALA A 139 -0.26 5.57 56.23
CA ALA A 139 -1.62 5.80 55.74
C ALA A 139 -1.65 6.74 54.53
N LYS A 140 -0.87 7.84 54.56
CA LYS A 140 -0.76 8.76 53.43
C LYS A 140 -0.13 8.10 52.21
N ASN A 141 0.89 7.27 52.41
CA ASN A 141 1.56 6.54 51.34
C ASN A 141 0.62 5.49 50.72
N GLU A 142 -0.17 4.79 51.54
CA GLU A 142 -1.18 3.85 51.09
C GLU A 142 -2.30 4.54 50.29
N TYR A 143 -2.78 5.70 50.74
CA TYR A 143 -3.71 6.54 49.99
C TYR A 143 -3.13 6.96 48.63
N LEU A 144 -1.89 7.44 48.59
CA LEU A 144 -1.22 7.86 47.35
C LEU A 144 -1.03 6.70 46.38
N ILE A 145 -0.65 5.52 46.88
CA ILE A 145 -0.54 4.29 46.07
C ILE A 145 -1.90 3.95 45.46
N ASN A 146 -2.98 3.97 46.25
CA ASN A 146 -4.33 3.70 45.77
C ASN A 146 -4.79 4.74 44.73
N ARG A 147 -4.52 6.03 44.96
CA ARG A 147 -4.82 7.12 44.02
C ARG A 147 -4.03 6.95 42.71
N LEU A 148 -2.76 6.58 42.78
CA LEU A 148 -1.93 6.25 41.61
C LEU A 148 -2.49 5.08 40.81
N ILE A 149 -2.98 4.03 41.49
CA ILE A 149 -3.61 2.87 40.82
C ILE A 149 -4.87 3.32 40.06
N VAL A 150 -5.72 4.13 40.69
CA VAL A 150 -6.95 4.65 40.06
C VAL A 150 -6.62 5.55 38.87
N LEU A 151 -5.67 6.48 39.02
CA LEU A 151 -5.24 7.37 37.93
C LEU A 151 -4.61 6.59 36.77
N LYS A 152 -3.77 5.60 37.04
CA LYS A 152 -3.21 4.70 36.01
C LYS A 152 -4.31 3.96 35.25
N ARG A 153 -5.36 3.47 35.93
CA ARG A 153 -6.52 2.85 35.29
C ARG A 153 -7.28 3.84 34.40
N LYS A 154 -7.51 5.08 34.86
CA LYS A 154 -8.14 6.14 34.06
C LYS A 154 -7.32 6.46 32.80
N LEU A 155 -6.01 6.63 32.94
CA LEU A 155 -5.09 6.86 31.82
C LEU A 155 -5.14 5.73 30.79
N ALA A 156 -5.14 4.47 31.24
CA ALA A 156 -5.27 3.31 30.34
C ALA A 156 -6.61 3.34 29.58
N LYS A 157 -7.71 3.67 30.25
CA LYS A 157 -9.04 3.82 29.62
C LYS A 157 -9.03 4.91 28.54
N TYR A 158 -8.50 6.09 28.83
CA TYR A 158 -8.43 7.21 27.87
C TYR A 158 -7.51 6.91 26.69
N ARG A 159 -6.35 6.27 26.91
CA ARG A 159 -5.46 5.79 25.84
C ARG A 159 -6.18 4.84 24.88
N MET A 160 -6.96 3.91 25.41
CA MET A 160 -7.74 2.98 24.58
C MET A 160 -8.87 3.68 23.82
N ARG A 161 -9.52 4.69 24.42
CA ARG A 161 -10.54 5.51 23.73
C ARG A 161 -9.93 6.27 22.55
N LEU A 162 -8.82 6.95 22.76
CA LEU A 162 -8.09 7.66 21.70
C LEU A 162 -7.62 6.71 20.59
N HIS A 163 -7.11 5.52 20.95
CA HIS A 163 -6.73 4.52 19.97
C HIS A 163 -7.91 4.08 19.08
N ARG A 164 -9.09 3.86 19.66
CA ARG A 164 -10.30 3.49 18.91
C ARG A 164 -10.76 4.60 17.97
N ILE A 165 -10.75 5.85 18.42
CA ILE A 165 -11.09 7.03 17.59
C ILE A 165 -10.12 7.14 16.41
N LYS A 166 -8.81 7.09 16.67
CA LYS A 166 -7.78 7.10 15.60
C LYS A 166 -7.94 5.95 14.62
N LYS A 167 -8.31 4.75 15.09
CA LYS A 167 -8.57 3.58 14.24
C LYS A 167 -9.82 3.79 13.37
N GLY A 168 -10.87 4.41 13.90
CA GLY A 168 -12.07 4.81 13.17
C GLY A 168 -11.77 5.80 12.05
N GLN A 169 -11.06 6.89 12.36
CA GLN A 169 -10.62 7.89 11.37
C GLN A 169 -9.78 7.27 10.24
N LYS A 170 -8.80 6.41 10.60
CA LYS A 170 -8.00 5.69 9.59
C LYS A 170 -8.84 4.83 8.66
N ARG A 171 -9.86 4.14 9.19
CA ARG A 171 -10.81 3.36 8.38
C ARG A 171 -11.60 4.27 7.43
N GLY A 172 -12.11 5.40 7.92
CA GLY A 172 -12.82 6.38 7.09
C GLY A 172 -11.97 6.88 5.92
N ASN A 173 -10.73 7.29 6.19
CA ASN A 173 -9.80 7.72 5.13
C ASN A 173 -9.51 6.61 4.12
N THR A 174 -9.37 5.37 4.58
CA THR A 174 -9.14 4.22 3.68
C THR A 174 -10.33 3.99 2.74
N VAL A 175 -11.56 4.13 3.26
CA VAL A 175 -12.78 3.98 2.46
C VAL A 175 -12.89 5.11 1.43
N LEU A 176 -12.61 6.36 1.83
CA LEU A 176 -12.62 7.51 0.94
C LEU A 176 -11.59 7.37 -0.19
N VAL A 177 -10.35 7.01 0.15
CA VAL A 177 -9.27 6.78 -0.83
C VAL A 177 -9.66 5.67 -1.80
N LYS A 178 -10.19 4.55 -1.29
CA LYS A 178 -10.66 3.46 -2.14
C LYS A 178 -11.75 3.91 -3.11
N ARG A 179 -12.72 4.70 -2.65
CA ARG A 179 -13.79 5.24 -3.50
C ARG A 179 -13.22 6.12 -4.61
N LYS A 180 -12.37 7.09 -4.28
CA LYS A 180 -11.75 7.96 -5.30
C LYS A 180 -10.93 7.18 -6.34
N ILE A 181 -10.21 6.14 -5.92
CA ILE A 181 -9.47 5.25 -6.84
C ILE A 181 -10.44 4.50 -7.75
N HIS A 182 -11.54 3.98 -7.21
CA HIS A 182 -12.57 3.33 -8.01
C HIS A 182 -13.18 4.29 -9.03
N ASP A 183 -13.59 5.49 -8.61
CA ASP A 183 -14.20 6.50 -9.48
C ASP A 183 -13.22 6.91 -10.61
N PHE A 184 -11.93 7.06 -10.29
CA PHE A 184 -10.88 7.32 -11.26
C PHE A 184 -10.78 6.23 -12.33
N PHE A 185 -10.83 4.94 -11.95
CA PHE A 185 -10.78 3.85 -12.92
C PHE A 185 -12.11 3.65 -13.67
N ILE A 186 -13.24 4.13 -13.17
CA ILE A 186 -14.53 4.07 -13.88
C ILE A 186 -14.58 5.09 -15.02
N ASP A 187 -13.81 6.16 -14.91
CA ASP A 187 -13.63 7.16 -15.97
C ASP A 187 -13.01 6.53 -17.23
N ASP A 188 -13.61 6.82 -18.39
CA ASP A 188 -13.23 6.25 -19.68
C ASP A 188 -11.86 6.75 -20.16
N GLU A 189 -11.38 7.87 -19.61
CA GLU A 189 -10.02 8.39 -19.81
C GLU A 189 -8.95 7.38 -19.37
N HIS A 190 -9.18 6.68 -18.25
CA HIS A 190 -8.16 5.85 -17.60
C HIS A 190 -8.36 4.35 -17.83
N SER A 191 -9.58 3.91 -18.11
CA SER A 191 -9.86 2.55 -18.54
C SER A 191 -11.07 2.50 -19.44
N ARG A 192 -11.14 1.54 -20.36
CA ARG A 192 -12.28 1.35 -21.27
C ARG A 192 -13.10 0.12 -20.93
N LEU A 193 -14.39 0.12 -21.22
CA LEU A 193 -15.23 -1.09 -21.13
C LEU A 193 -14.97 -2.03 -22.32
N THR A 194 -15.07 -3.32 -22.04
CA THR A 194 -15.10 -4.37 -23.07
C THR A 194 -16.51 -4.55 -23.61
N ALA A 195 -16.66 -4.84 -24.91
CA ALA A 195 -17.97 -4.89 -25.58
C ALA A 195 -18.65 -6.26 -25.49
N GLY A 196 -17.91 -7.34 -25.25
CA GLY A 196 -18.46 -8.69 -25.27
C GLY A 196 -19.30 -9.02 -24.04
N LYS A 197 -20.52 -9.54 -24.26
CA LYS A 197 -21.42 -10.01 -23.18
C LYS A 197 -20.78 -11.07 -22.26
N LYS A 198 -19.83 -11.85 -22.79
CA LYS A 198 -19.06 -12.86 -22.05
C LYS A 198 -17.79 -12.31 -21.39
N GLU A 199 -17.38 -11.08 -21.71
CA GLU A 199 -16.19 -10.41 -21.18
C GLU A 199 -16.47 -9.84 -19.79
N THR A 200 -16.81 -10.75 -18.87
CA THR A 200 -17.17 -10.46 -17.49
C THR A 200 -16.22 -11.17 -16.55
N ILE A 201 -16.01 -10.59 -15.38
CA ILE A 201 -15.23 -11.19 -14.31
C ILE A 201 -16.04 -11.21 -13.04
N THR A 202 -16.07 -12.37 -12.39
CA THR A 202 -16.81 -12.59 -11.15
C THR A 202 -15.82 -12.77 -10.01
N ARG A 203 -15.97 -11.97 -8.96
CA ARG A 203 -15.18 -12.13 -7.74
C ARG A 203 -16.08 -11.86 -6.54
N ARG A 204 -16.03 -12.74 -5.53
CA ARG A 204 -16.86 -12.64 -4.31
C ARG A 204 -18.35 -12.47 -4.62
N LYS A 205 -18.88 -13.31 -5.53
CA LYS A 205 -20.29 -13.27 -5.99
C LYS A 205 -20.72 -11.96 -6.68
N VAL A 206 -19.80 -11.05 -6.98
CA VAL A 206 -20.08 -9.83 -7.75
C VAL A 206 -19.54 -10.01 -9.16
N LYS A 207 -20.44 -10.04 -10.15
CA LYS A 207 -20.12 -10.09 -11.58
C LYS A 207 -20.05 -8.66 -12.12
N LYS A 208 -18.97 -8.33 -12.83
CA LYS A 208 -18.77 -7.02 -13.46
C LYS A 208 -18.25 -7.20 -14.89
N GLN A 209 -18.63 -6.29 -15.78
CA GLN A 209 -18.04 -6.17 -17.11
C GLN A 209 -16.57 -5.80 -16.98
N ILE A 210 -15.71 -6.45 -17.77
CA ILE A 210 -14.27 -6.18 -17.76
C ILE A 210 -14.01 -4.77 -18.29
N ARG A 211 -13.11 -4.05 -17.61
CA ARG A 211 -12.50 -2.82 -18.10
C ARG A 211 -11.02 -3.03 -18.36
N LEU A 212 -10.50 -2.53 -19.48
CA LEU A 212 -9.09 -2.58 -19.83
C LEU A 212 -8.44 -1.24 -19.53
N LEU A 213 -7.26 -1.26 -18.89
CA LEU A 213 -6.48 -0.05 -18.68
C LEU A 213 -6.03 0.58 -20.00
N ASN A 214 -6.10 1.90 -20.09
CA ASN A 214 -5.63 2.64 -21.26
C ASN A 214 -4.11 2.91 -21.25
N ASP A 215 -3.49 2.92 -20.07
CA ASP A 215 -2.05 3.14 -19.87
C ASP A 215 -1.53 2.24 -18.74
N THR A 216 -0.23 2.25 -18.52
CA THR A 216 0.45 1.61 -17.39
C THR A 216 -0.09 2.13 -16.06
N ILE A 217 -0.20 1.25 -15.05
CA ILE A 217 -0.64 1.65 -13.70
C ILE A 217 0.27 2.75 -13.13
N LEU A 218 1.56 2.75 -13.51
CA LEU A 218 2.52 3.75 -13.04
C LEU A 218 2.16 5.16 -13.55
N ASN A 219 1.87 5.31 -14.84
CA ASN A 219 1.45 6.59 -15.40
C ASN A 219 0.09 7.04 -14.84
N LEU A 220 -0.86 6.10 -14.76
CA LEU A 220 -2.18 6.37 -14.18
C LEU A 220 -2.10 6.80 -12.70
N HIS A 221 -1.14 6.27 -11.95
CA HIS A 221 -0.87 6.69 -10.56
C HIS A 221 -0.38 8.14 -10.49
N LYS A 222 0.54 8.53 -11.38
CA LYS A 222 1.01 9.93 -11.48
C LYS A 222 -0.15 10.87 -11.83
N ILE A 223 -0.95 10.50 -12.82
CA ILE A 223 -2.14 11.26 -13.24
C ILE A 223 -3.14 11.37 -12.07
N PHE A 224 -3.40 10.28 -11.34
CA PHE A 224 -4.30 10.29 -10.18
C PHE A 224 -3.83 11.25 -9.08
N ASN A 225 -2.54 11.20 -8.72
CA ASN A 225 -1.98 12.08 -7.70
C ASN A 225 -2.08 13.55 -8.11
N ASN A 226 -1.78 13.86 -9.37
CA ASN A 226 -1.89 15.22 -9.92
C ASN A 226 -3.34 15.72 -9.98
N LYS A 227 -4.29 14.89 -10.43
CA LYS A 227 -5.71 15.27 -10.59
C LYS A 227 -6.44 15.40 -9.26
N THR A 228 -6.11 14.57 -8.26
CA THR A 228 -6.85 14.53 -6.99
C THR A 228 -6.17 15.29 -5.85
N GLY A 229 -4.89 15.66 -5.99
CA GLY A 229 -4.07 16.21 -4.92
C GLY A 229 -3.80 15.24 -3.76
N LEU A 230 -4.26 13.98 -3.86
CA LEU A 230 -4.01 12.97 -2.85
C LEU A 230 -2.65 12.32 -3.08
N ASN A 231 -1.69 12.58 -2.20
CA ASN A 231 -0.39 11.94 -2.28
C ASN A 231 -0.43 10.50 -1.71
N ILE A 232 -0.94 9.57 -2.51
CA ILE A 232 -0.98 8.14 -2.16
C ILE A 232 0.21 7.40 -2.77
N SER A 233 0.66 6.33 -2.11
CA SER A 233 1.71 5.48 -2.65
C SER A 233 1.21 4.61 -3.81
N TYR A 234 2.10 4.32 -4.76
CA TYR A 234 1.84 3.43 -5.89
C TYR A 234 1.25 2.07 -5.46
N GLU A 235 1.80 1.50 -4.39
CA GLU A 235 1.34 0.21 -3.85
C GLU A 235 -0.10 0.29 -3.29
N THR A 236 -0.47 1.42 -2.68
CA THR A 236 -1.84 1.65 -2.20
C THR A 236 -2.81 1.79 -3.38
N PHE A 237 -2.41 2.56 -4.40
CA PHE A 237 -3.17 2.72 -5.64
C PHE A 237 -3.43 1.38 -6.34
N ARG A 238 -2.37 0.59 -6.54
CA ARG A 238 -2.43 -0.74 -7.16
C ARG A 238 -3.33 -1.70 -6.38
N ARG A 239 -3.24 -1.71 -5.04
CA ARG A 239 -4.02 -2.61 -4.18
C ARG A 239 -5.52 -2.30 -4.19
N HIS A 240 -5.86 -1.01 -4.28
CA HIS A 240 -7.25 -0.55 -4.30
C HIS A 240 -7.86 -0.48 -5.71
N ARG A 241 -7.09 -0.83 -6.75
CA ARG A 241 -7.63 -0.99 -8.11
C ARG A 241 -8.80 -1.99 -8.11
N PRO A 242 -9.95 -1.65 -8.74
CA PRO A 242 -11.06 -2.57 -8.87
C PRO A 242 -10.64 -3.87 -9.57
N PHE A 243 -11.16 -5.01 -9.12
CA PHE A 243 -10.75 -6.32 -9.66
C PHE A 243 -11.16 -6.53 -11.13
N TRP A 244 -12.17 -5.80 -11.59
CA TRP A 244 -12.66 -5.87 -12.97
C TRP A 244 -11.92 -4.94 -13.93
N VAL A 245 -10.93 -4.18 -13.44
CA VAL A 245 -10.05 -3.35 -14.25
C VAL A 245 -8.74 -4.11 -14.44
N ILE A 246 -8.50 -4.60 -15.64
CA ILE A 246 -7.37 -5.48 -15.98
C ILE A 246 -6.45 -4.85 -17.00
N PHE A 247 -5.25 -5.42 -17.14
CA PHE A 247 -4.34 -5.03 -18.21
C PHE A 247 -4.85 -5.55 -19.55
N PRO A 248 -4.76 -4.75 -20.63
CA PRO A 248 -4.99 -5.26 -21.97
C PRO A 248 -3.95 -6.34 -22.28
N LYS A 249 -4.42 -7.50 -22.76
CA LYS A 249 -3.58 -8.49 -23.43
C LYS A 249 -3.05 -7.89 -24.75
N THR A 250 -1.97 -8.43 -25.30
CA THR A 250 -1.37 -8.01 -26.57
C THR A 250 -2.38 -7.93 -27.72
N THR A 251 -3.34 -8.85 -27.77
CA THR A 251 -4.45 -8.89 -28.75
C THR A 251 -5.54 -7.84 -28.52
N SER A 252 -5.49 -7.11 -27.41
CA SER A 252 -6.52 -6.15 -26.97
C SER A 252 -5.93 -4.77 -26.68
N ARG A 253 -4.68 -4.50 -27.11
CA ARG A 253 -4.10 -3.16 -27.02
C ARG A 253 -4.82 -2.25 -28.01
N ASN A 254 -5.27 -1.09 -27.53
CA ASN A 254 -5.84 -0.06 -28.39
C ASN A 254 -4.75 0.97 -28.64
N THR A 255 -4.03 0.81 -29.74
CA THR A 255 -3.72 2.00 -30.54
C THR A 255 -4.96 2.28 -31.38
N CYS A 256 -5.25 3.55 -31.72
CA CYS A 256 -6.25 3.81 -32.77
C CYS A 256 -5.80 3.04 -34.01
N LEU A 257 -6.54 2.00 -34.41
CA LEU A 257 -6.27 1.25 -35.64
C LEU A 257 -6.81 2.01 -36.86
N CYS A 258 -7.07 3.31 -36.72
CA CYS A 258 -7.45 4.14 -37.83
C CYS A 258 -6.24 4.35 -38.75
N ARG A 259 -6.52 4.39 -40.05
CA ARG A 259 -5.51 4.62 -41.08
C ARG A 259 -4.72 5.91 -40.87
N GLN A 260 -5.37 6.95 -40.32
CA GLN A 260 -4.73 8.24 -40.06
C GLN A 260 -3.64 8.13 -38.99
N HIS A 261 -3.90 7.52 -37.84
CA HIS A 261 -2.87 7.31 -36.81
C HIS A 261 -1.75 6.42 -37.34
N ALA A 262 -2.09 5.26 -37.90
CA ALA A 262 -1.09 4.30 -38.39
C ALA A 262 -0.16 4.91 -39.47
N ASN A 263 -0.72 5.62 -40.45
CA ASN A 263 0.08 6.22 -41.51
C ASN A 263 0.94 7.40 -41.03
N ASN A 264 0.41 8.27 -40.16
CA ASN A 264 1.21 9.36 -39.62
C ASN A 264 2.31 8.82 -38.69
N ASP A 265 2.05 7.79 -37.90
CA ASP A 265 3.07 7.14 -37.07
C ASP A 265 4.16 6.48 -37.93
N TYR A 266 3.82 5.83 -39.05
CA TYR A 266 4.84 5.28 -39.96
C TYR A 266 5.71 6.38 -40.58
N ILE A 267 5.13 7.52 -40.93
CA ILE A 267 5.88 8.67 -41.45
C ILE A 267 6.80 9.24 -40.37
N ALA A 268 6.27 9.51 -39.16
CA ALA A 268 7.05 10.03 -38.04
C ALA A 268 8.19 9.09 -37.64
N SER A 269 7.92 7.78 -37.57
CA SER A 269 8.93 6.75 -37.27
C SER A 269 10.04 6.71 -38.32
N ALA A 270 9.70 6.79 -39.60
CA ALA A 270 10.71 6.82 -40.67
C ALA A 270 11.58 8.09 -40.58
N LEU A 271 10.96 9.27 -40.47
CA LEU A 271 11.68 10.54 -40.36
C LEU A 271 12.57 10.59 -39.11
N HIS A 272 12.12 10.04 -37.98
CA HIS A 272 12.92 9.93 -36.76
C HIS A 272 14.10 8.97 -36.95
N GLN A 273 13.91 7.82 -37.60
CA GLN A 273 14.99 6.88 -37.90
C GLN A 273 16.06 7.52 -38.80
N ALA A 274 15.65 8.37 -39.73
CA ALA A 274 16.53 9.20 -40.56
C ALA A 274 17.11 10.42 -39.81
N LYS A 275 16.78 10.60 -38.51
CA LYS A 275 17.18 11.72 -37.65
C LYS A 275 16.76 13.11 -38.17
N ILE A 276 15.70 13.16 -38.97
CA ILE A 276 15.16 14.41 -39.55
C ILE A 276 14.28 15.14 -38.53
N ILE A 277 13.55 14.40 -37.70
CA ILE A 277 12.69 14.94 -36.64
C ILE A 277 13.05 14.31 -35.28
N SER A 278 12.73 15.01 -34.20
CA SER A 278 13.07 14.58 -32.84
C SER A 278 12.14 13.51 -32.25
N PHE A 279 10.93 13.33 -32.80
CA PHE A 279 9.90 12.47 -32.22
C PHE A 279 9.55 11.29 -33.15
N SER A 280 9.41 10.10 -32.57
CA SER A 280 9.13 8.86 -33.31
C SER A 280 7.64 8.61 -33.59
N ASN A 281 6.75 9.26 -32.84
CA ASN A 281 5.30 9.06 -32.91
C ASN A 281 4.60 10.35 -33.34
N ALA A 282 3.56 10.23 -34.15
CA ALA A 282 2.83 11.37 -34.68
C ALA A 282 2.11 12.19 -33.61
N THR A 283 1.60 11.53 -32.56
CA THR A 283 0.96 12.22 -31.43
C THR A 283 1.95 13.11 -30.66
N ASP A 284 3.21 12.71 -30.57
CA ASP A 284 4.24 13.50 -29.88
C ASP A 284 4.68 14.70 -30.74
N VAL A 285 4.73 14.52 -32.07
CA VAL A 285 4.87 15.63 -33.03
C VAL A 285 3.69 16.61 -32.92
N ALA A 286 2.45 16.12 -32.92
CA ALA A 286 1.28 16.99 -32.75
C ALA A 286 1.32 17.76 -31.41
N ARG A 287 1.85 17.12 -30.36
CA ARG A 287 2.04 17.75 -29.06
C ARG A 287 3.08 18.87 -29.10
N SER A 288 4.20 18.69 -29.79
CA SER A 288 5.23 19.73 -29.94
C SER A 288 4.72 20.96 -30.69
N LEU A 289 3.74 20.78 -31.59
CA LEU A 289 3.08 21.87 -32.30
C LEU A 289 2.04 22.63 -31.46
N CYS A 290 1.65 22.09 -30.29
CA CYS A 290 0.71 22.74 -29.38
C CYS A 290 1.43 23.53 -28.28
N CYS A 291 0.75 24.54 -27.74
CA CYS A 291 1.26 25.31 -26.60
C CYS A 291 1.54 24.40 -25.38
N ASP A 292 2.64 24.68 -24.68
CA ASP A 292 3.12 23.95 -23.48
C ASP A 292 3.37 22.44 -23.70
N ASN A 293 3.46 21.98 -24.95
CA ASN A 293 3.45 20.56 -25.27
C ASN A 293 2.21 19.86 -24.67
N ILE A 294 1.03 20.49 -24.75
CA ILE A 294 -0.23 19.89 -24.29
C ILE A 294 -1.24 19.93 -25.42
N LEU A 295 -1.85 18.77 -25.71
CA LEU A 295 -2.92 18.65 -26.70
C LEU A 295 -4.16 19.38 -26.18
N ARG A 296 -4.39 20.58 -26.69
CA ARG A 296 -5.60 21.39 -26.45
C ARG A 296 -6.41 21.45 -27.74
N VAL A 297 -7.74 21.38 -27.62
CA VAL A 297 -8.66 21.41 -28.77
C VAL A 297 -8.41 22.65 -29.64
N SER A 298 -8.27 23.84 -29.05
CA SER A 298 -7.99 25.08 -29.79
C SER A 298 -6.64 25.08 -30.52
N CYS A 299 -5.61 24.44 -29.96
CA CYS A 299 -4.32 24.30 -30.66
C CYS A 299 -4.42 23.30 -31.82
N LEU A 300 -5.15 22.19 -31.62
CA LEU A 300 -5.36 21.16 -32.64
C LEU A 300 -6.21 21.64 -33.82
N GLU A 301 -7.21 22.47 -33.55
CA GLU A 301 -8.07 23.12 -34.56
C GLU A 301 -7.38 24.33 -35.23
N ARG A 302 -6.15 24.68 -34.82
CA ARG A 302 -5.39 25.84 -35.30
C ARG A 302 -6.10 27.19 -35.12
N THR A 303 -6.99 27.27 -34.13
CA THR A 303 -7.67 28.51 -33.71
C THR A 303 -6.95 29.24 -32.57
N CYS A 304 -5.87 28.67 -32.04
CA CYS A 304 -5.07 29.26 -30.97
C CYS A 304 -4.13 30.36 -31.49
N THR A 305 -4.29 31.57 -30.96
CA THR A 305 -3.49 32.76 -31.34
C THR A 305 -1.98 32.61 -31.12
N LEU A 306 -1.53 31.72 -30.23
CA LEU A 306 -0.12 31.55 -29.87
C LEU A 306 0.64 30.56 -30.74
N CYS A 307 -0.03 29.55 -31.30
CA CYS A 307 0.63 28.45 -32.01
C CYS A 307 0.02 28.12 -33.38
N PHE A 308 -0.90 28.94 -33.90
CA PHE A 308 -1.54 28.65 -35.18
C PHE A 308 -0.54 28.50 -36.33
N GLU A 309 0.50 29.34 -36.39
CA GLU A 309 1.55 29.30 -37.42
C GLU A 309 2.67 28.29 -37.15
N LYS A 310 2.63 27.58 -36.01
CA LYS A 310 3.72 26.67 -35.63
C LYS A 310 3.77 25.50 -36.60
N THR A 311 4.90 25.35 -37.30
CA THR A 311 5.16 24.29 -38.28
C THR A 311 6.11 23.24 -37.71
N LEU A 312 6.28 22.14 -38.46
CA LEU A 312 7.16 21.05 -38.08
C LEU A 312 8.62 21.51 -38.10
N ASP A 313 9.32 21.32 -36.99
CA ASP A 313 10.77 21.48 -36.92
C ASP A 313 11.46 20.24 -37.50
N TYR A 314 12.31 20.43 -38.50
CA TYR A 314 13.10 19.36 -39.11
C TYR A 314 14.51 19.83 -39.48
N THR A 315 15.48 18.91 -39.50
CA THR A 315 16.86 19.22 -39.89
C THR A 315 16.96 19.46 -41.40
N VAL A 316 17.95 20.25 -41.86
CA VAL A 316 18.21 20.47 -43.29
C VAL A 316 18.35 19.14 -44.03
N ILE A 317 17.69 19.02 -45.18
CA ILE A 317 17.56 17.79 -45.95
C ILE A 317 18.35 17.90 -47.26
N ASN A 318 19.20 16.91 -47.55
CA ASN A 318 19.82 16.78 -48.86
C ASN A 318 18.82 16.15 -49.86
N GLY A 319 18.66 16.75 -51.04
CA GLY A 319 17.60 16.39 -51.99
C GLY A 319 17.67 14.96 -52.56
N ASN A 320 18.84 14.32 -52.50
CA ASN A 320 19.08 13.00 -53.11
C ASN A 320 18.85 11.83 -52.15
N ASP A 321 18.66 12.09 -50.85
CA ASP A 321 18.52 11.03 -49.87
C ASP A 321 17.11 10.41 -49.95
N THR A 322 17.09 9.08 -50.08
CA THR A 322 15.85 8.31 -50.16
C THR A 322 15.54 7.62 -48.85
N ILE A 323 14.26 7.60 -48.50
CA ILE A 323 13.72 6.93 -47.33
C ILE A 323 12.66 5.91 -47.71
N LEU A 324 12.63 4.82 -46.95
CA LEU A 324 11.64 3.77 -47.04
C LEU A 324 10.66 3.90 -45.87
N TYR A 325 9.37 3.88 -46.17
CA TYR A 325 8.35 3.88 -45.14
C TYR A 325 7.13 3.05 -45.55
N GLN A 326 6.39 2.59 -44.55
CA GLN A 326 5.19 1.78 -44.75
C GLN A 326 3.94 2.66 -44.71
N ARG A 327 2.92 2.31 -45.49
CA ARG A 327 1.60 2.96 -45.36
C ARG A 327 0.47 2.00 -45.71
N TRP A 328 -0.70 2.25 -45.13
CA TRP A 328 -1.95 1.65 -45.52
C TRP A 328 -2.62 2.47 -46.61
N VAL A 329 -2.96 1.83 -47.73
CA VAL A 329 -3.64 2.45 -48.88
C VAL A 329 -4.79 1.55 -49.35
N THR A 330 -5.88 2.16 -49.80
CA THR A 330 -7.00 1.44 -50.41
C THR A 330 -6.85 1.50 -51.92
N LYS A 331 -6.76 0.34 -52.57
CA LYS A 331 -6.63 0.19 -54.03
C LYS A 331 -7.76 -0.67 -54.58
N LYS A 332 -8.19 -0.40 -55.81
CA LYS A 332 -9.09 -1.30 -56.56
C LYS A 332 -8.24 -2.43 -57.13
N VAL A 333 -8.51 -3.65 -56.73
CA VAL A 333 -7.77 -4.84 -57.17
C VAL A 333 -8.76 -5.78 -57.88
N PRO A 334 -8.45 -6.27 -59.09
CA PRO A 334 -9.27 -7.27 -59.74
C PRO A 334 -9.28 -8.55 -58.91
N GLN A 335 -10.47 -9.09 -58.65
CA GLN A 335 -10.64 -10.35 -57.97
C GLN A 335 -11.71 -11.19 -58.68
N ILE A 336 -11.36 -12.44 -58.95
CA ILE A 336 -12.31 -13.40 -59.51
C ILE A 336 -13.25 -13.84 -58.39
N ILE A 337 -14.51 -13.46 -58.51
CA ILE A 337 -15.57 -13.89 -57.58
C ILE A 337 -16.59 -14.65 -58.41
N LYS A 338 -16.70 -15.96 -58.16
CA LYS A 338 -17.59 -16.87 -58.90
C LYS A 338 -17.37 -16.82 -60.43
N GLY A 339 -16.10 -16.90 -60.86
CA GLY A 339 -15.73 -16.93 -62.28
C GLY A 339 -15.74 -15.57 -63.01
N ASN A 340 -16.30 -14.52 -62.41
CA ASN A 340 -16.33 -13.18 -63.00
C ASN A 340 -15.28 -12.27 -62.34
N GLU A 341 -14.54 -11.53 -63.16
CA GLU A 341 -13.60 -10.53 -62.69
C GLU A 341 -14.36 -9.29 -62.18
N LYS A 342 -14.19 -8.97 -60.89
CA LYS A 342 -14.76 -7.78 -60.27
C LYS A 342 -13.66 -6.95 -59.64
N LEU A 343 -13.70 -5.64 -59.85
CA LEU A 343 -12.83 -4.69 -59.16
C LEU A 343 -13.29 -4.53 -57.71
N CYS A 344 -12.57 -5.14 -56.78
CA CYS A 344 -12.84 -5.03 -55.35
C CYS A 344 -11.90 -4.00 -54.71
N GLN A 345 -12.44 -3.15 -53.84
CA GLN A 345 -11.61 -2.26 -53.02
C GLN A 345 -10.97 -3.06 -51.88
N LYS A 346 -9.64 -3.06 -51.82
CA LYS A 346 -8.87 -3.66 -50.73
C LYS A 346 -7.93 -2.64 -50.12
N THR A 347 -7.88 -2.60 -48.80
CA THR A 347 -6.87 -1.84 -48.07
C THR A 347 -5.67 -2.75 -47.80
N LEU A 348 -4.51 -2.34 -48.30
CA LEU A 348 -3.27 -3.10 -48.26
C LEU A 348 -2.18 -2.25 -47.63
N LYS A 349 -1.21 -2.92 -47.00
CA LYS A 349 0.00 -2.29 -46.49
C LYS A 349 1.06 -2.34 -47.57
N GLU A 350 1.59 -1.18 -47.95
CA GLU A 350 2.66 -1.08 -48.95
C GLU A 350 3.91 -0.43 -48.37
N CYS A 351 5.07 -0.77 -48.95
CA CYS A 351 6.35 -0.12 -48.68
C CYS A 351 6.63 0.85 -49.82
N VAL A 352 6.92 2.11 -49.51
CA VAL A 352 7.14 3.18 -50.49
C VAL A 352 8.53 3.76 -50.28
N ARG A 353 9.28 3.88 -51.38
CA ARG A 353 10.54 4.64 -51.43
C ARG A 353 10.26 6.04 -51.95
N THR A 354 10.72 7.06 -51.24
CA THR A 354 10.56 8.48 -51.61
C THR A 354 11.77 9.27 -51.17
N SER A 355 11.96 10.50 -51.66
CA SER A 355 12.96 11.42 -51.11
C SER A 355 12.52 11.94 -49.74
N HIS A 356 13.50 12.34 -48.92
CA HIS A 356 13.28 12.96 -47.62
C HIS A 356 12.35 14.19 -47.72
N GLN A 357 12.61 15.09 -48.67
CA GLN A 357 11.83 16.33 -48.86
C GLN A 357 10.36 16.04 -49.15
N LEU A 358 10.08 15.09 -50.05
CA LEU A 358 8.72 14.71 -50.40
C LEU A 358 7.99 14.09 -49.20
N LEU A 359 8.68 13.31 -48.37
CA LEU A 359 8.07 12.72 -47.18
C LEU A 359 7.72 13.78 -46.13
N VAL A 360 8.60 14.76 -45.89
CA VAL A 360 8.32 15.87 -44.97
C VAL A 360 7.16 16.73 -45.45
N ASN A 361 7.12 17.09 -46.72
CA ASN A 361 5.99 17.82 -47.30
C ASN A 361 4.67 17.05 -47.13
N LYS A 362 4.71 15.73 -47.39
CA LYS A 362 3.56 14.85 -47.19
C LYS A 362 3.13 14.78 -45.73
N PHE A 363 4.08 14.78 -44.80
CA PHE A 363 3.80 14.78 -43.36
C PHE A 363 3.16 16.09 -42.92
N ASN A 364 3.65 17.25 -43.38
CA ASN A 364 3.06 18.55 -43.08
C ASN A 364 1.60 18.65 -43.56
N ILE A 365 1.31 18.15 -44.76
CA ILE A 365 -0.06 18.10 -45.29
C ILE A 365 -0.94 17.15 -44.46
N SER A 366 -0.43 15.97 -44.09
CA SER A 366 -1.21 15.01 -43.31
C SER A 366 -1.38 15.43 -41.85
N LEU A 367 -0.46 16.22 -41.29
CA LEU A 367 -0.49 16.70 -39.91
C LEU A 367 -1.71 17.57 -39.62
N SER A 368 -2.14 18.44 -40.54
CA SER A 368 -3.35 19.26 -40.34
C SER A 368 -4.60 18.38 -40.17
N THR A 369 -4.80 17.43 -41.08
CA THR A 369 -5.92 16.47 -41.01
C THR A 369 -5.83 15.57 -39.77
N PHE A 370 -4.61 15.19 -39.36
CA PHE A 370 -4.36 14.38 -38.19
C PHE A 370 -4.66 15.14 -36.89
N MET A 371 -4.26 16.42 -36.78
CA MET A 371 -4.55 17.26 -35.62
C MET A 371 -6.07 17.47 -35.47
N GLN A 372 -6.78 17.72 -36.58
CA GLN A 372 -8.24 17.81 -36.56
C GLN A 372 -8.89 16.49 -36.11
N HIS A 373 -8.36 15.35 -36.55
CA HIS A 373 -8.81 14.04 -36.08
C HIS A 373 -8.61 13.86 -34.57
N LEU A 374 -7.47 14.28 -34.01
CA LEU A 374 -7.25 14.29 -32.56
C LEU A 374 -8.25 15.20 -31.84
N ALA A 375 -8.52 16.39 -32.36
CA ALA A 375 -9.51 17.32 -31.80
C ALA A 375 -10.91 16.69 -31.76
N ASN A 376 -11.33 16.07 -32.86
CA ASN A 376 -12.62 15.38 -32.96
C ASN A 376 -12.75 14.27 -31.92
N ILE A 377 -11.72 13.45 -31.75
CA ILE A 377 -11.70 12.40 -30.71
C ILE A 377 -11.87 13.02 -29.31
N MET A 378 -11.13 14.10 -29.02
CA MET A 378 -11.23 14.77 -27.72
C MET A 378 -12.64 15.36 -27.48
N ASN A 379 -13.21 16.01 -28.48
CA ASN A 379 -14.57 16.56 -28.42
C ASN A 379 -15.62 15.45 -28.23
N GLN A 380 -15.49 14.31 -28.92
CA GLN A 380 -16.37 13.15 -28.76
C GLN A 380 -16.33 12.62 -27.32
N TYR A 381 -15.13 12.42 -26.74
CA TYR A 381 -15.02 11.98 -25.35
C TYR A 381 -15.61 12.98 -24.37
N LYS A 382 -15.41 14.29 -24.61
CA LYS A 382 -15.98 15.36 -23.78
C LYS A 382 -17.51 15.35 -23.84
N ALA A 383 -18.10 15.22 -25.02
CA ALA A 383 -19.54 15.14 -25.22
C ALA A 383 -20.14 13.89 -24.55
N ILE A 384 -19.53 12.71 -24.75
CA ILE A 384 -19.96 11.46 -24.10
C ILE A 384 -19.92 11.61 -22.58
N ARG A 385 -18.86 12.21 -22.04
CA ARG A 385 -18.72 12.45 -20.60
C ARG A 385 -19.80 13.37 -20.07
N TYR A 386 -20.10 14.45 -20.78
CA TYR A 386 -21.18 15.38 -20.43
C TYR A 386 -22.54 14.67 -20.42
N ILE A 387 -22.85 13.87 -21.44
CA ILE A 387 -24.11 13.10 -21.49
C ILE A 387 -24.20 12.12 -20.32
N LYS A 388 -23.12 11.39 -20.02
CA LYS A 388 -23.08 10.45 -18.87
C LYS A 388 -23.32 11.10 -17.52
N GLN A 389 -22.91 12.36 -17.35
CA GLN A 389 -23.09 13.11 -16.10
C GLN A 389 -24.52 13.64 -15.93
N ASN A 390 -25.22 13.89 -17.04
CA ASN A 390 -26.58 14.46 -17.04
C ASN A 390 -27.67 13.42 -17.35
N LEU A 391 -27.31 12.13 -17.39
CA LEU A 391 -28.25 11.05 -17.69
C LEU A 391 -29.21 10.81 -16.52
N SER A 392 -30.51 10.73 -16.79
CA SER A 392 -31.47 10.33 -15.76
C SER A 392 -31.38 8.81 -15.46
N PRO A 393 -31.89 8.34 -14.30
CA PRO A 393 -31.88 6.91 -13.97
C PRO A 393 -32.68 6.02 -14.94
N SER A 394 -33.62 6.59 -15.70
CA SER A 394 -34.43 5.89 -16.70
C SER A 394 -33.82 5.90 -18.10
N GLN A 395 -32.83 6.74 -18.35
CA GLN A 395 -32.19 6.88 -19.65
C GLN A 395 -30.94 6.01 -19.77
N CYS A 396 -30.60 5.64 -20.99
CA CYS A 396 -29.34 4.95 -21.28
C CYS A 396 -28.64 5.60 -22.47
N LEU A 397 -27.30 5.67 -22.41
CA LEU A 397 -26.47 6.11 -23.54
C LEU A 397 -25.97 4.89 -24.29
N LEU A 398 -26.38 4.76 -25.55
CA LEU A 398 -25.88 3.73 -26.45
C LEU A 398 -24.73 4.31 -27.30
N HIS A 399 -23.50 3.96 -26.94
CA HIS A 399 -22.32 4.28 -27.73
C HIS A 399 -21.94 3.06 -28.58
N ILE A 400 -22.15 3.15 -29.89
CA ILE A 400 -21.84 2.09 -30.84
C ILE A 400 -20.51 2.44 -31.50
N ASP A 401 -19.47 1.67 -31.17
CA ASP A 401 -18.16 1.77 -31.79
C ASP A 401 -17.72 0.40 -32.31
N PHE A 402 -17.04 0.37 -33.46
CA PHE A 402 -16.60 -0.86 -34.10
C PHE A 402 -15.29 -1.33 -33.47
N SER A 403 -15.39 -2.22 -32.48
CA SER A 403 -14.20 -2.82 -31.87
C SER A 403 -13.50 -3.77 -32.84
N CYS A 404 -12.31 -3.40 -33.31
CA CYS A 404 -11.44 -4.29 -34.07
C CYS A 404 -10.63 -5.15 -33.09
N LYS A 405 -10.73 -6.48 -33.19
CA LYS A 405 -9.93 -7.45 -32.41
C LYS A 405 -8.53 -7.69 -33.00
N TYR A 406 -8.14 -6.90 -34.00
CA TYR A 406 -6.95 -7.12 -34.79
C TYR A 406 -5.77 -6.38 -34.18
N GLY A 407 -4.61 -7.05 -34.06
CA GLY A 407 -3.50 -6.56 -33.23
C GLY A 407 -2.80 -5.29 -33.75
N SER A 408 -2.65 -5.16 -35.07
CA SER A 408 -1.91 -4.06 -35.71
C SER A 408 -2.45 -3.62 -37.08
N GLU A 409 -3.49 -4.30 -37.57
CA GLU A 409 -4.09 -4.00 -38.87
C GLU A 409 -5.11 -2.87 -38.73
N VAL A 410 -5.15 -1.98 -39.72
CA VAL A 410 -6.09 -0.85 -39.68
C VAL A 410 -7.53 -1.32 -39.88
N GLN A 411 -8.48 -0.64 -39.25
CA GLN A 411 -9.90 -1.03 -39.33
C GLN A 411 -10.41 -1.13 -40.78
N SER A 412 -9.92 -0.23 -41.66
CA SER A 412 -10.28 -0.21 -43.08
C SER A 412 -9.75 -1.40 -43.89
N ALA A 413 -8.87 -2.23 -43.33
CA ALA A 413 -8.47 -3.52 -43.92
C ALA A 413 -9.57 -4.58 -43.80
N HIS A 414 -10.43 -4.47 -42.79
CA HIS A 414 -11.49 -5.45 -42.53
C HIS A 414 -12.89 -4.92 -42.86
N PHE A 415 -13.09 -3.59 -42.83
CA PHE A 415 -14.38 -2.96 -43.06
C PHE A 415 -14.29 -2.00 -44.26
N VAL A 416 -15.09 -2.27 -45.30
CA VAL A 416 -14.98 -1.62 -46.64
C VAL A 416 -15.58 -0.19 -46.69
N ARG A 417 -16.16 0.31 -45.59
CA ARG A 417 -16.60 1.72 -45.47
C ARG A 417 -16.88 2.03 -44.00
N LEU A 418 -16.10 2.87 -43.36
CA LEU A 418 -16.40 3.39 -42.02
C LEU A 418 -15.99 4.85 -41.95
N ASP A 419 -16.90 5.73 -42.38
CA ASP A 419 -16.92 7.10 -41.88
C ASP A 419 -17.82 7.13 -40.64
N MET A 420 -17.19 7.51 -39.53
CA MET A 420 -17.78 8.03 -38.29
C MET A 420 -18.67 7.10 -37.44
N ALA A 421 -18.30 7.01 -36.15
CA ALA A 421 -19.15 6.49 -35.09
C ALA A 421 -20.42 7.34 -34.99
N LYS A 422 -21.60 6.70 -35.09
CA LYS A 422 -22.90 7.34 -34.84
C LYS A 422 -23.27 7.14 -33.37
N VAL A 423 -23.42 8.25 -32.64
CA VAL A 423 -24.06 8.24 -31.31
C VAL A 423 -25.56 8.35 -31.55
N LEU A 424 -26.33 7.34 -31.12
CA LEU A 424 -27.80 7.39 -31.14
C LEU A 424 -28.28 7.53 -29.69
N LEU A 425 -29.01 8.61 -29.41
CA LEU A 425 -29.84 8.69 -28.20
C LEU A 425 -31.13 7.92 -28.48
N MET A 426 -31.42 6.89 -27.70
CA MET A 426 -32.77 6.35 -27.60
C MET A 426 -33.42 7.02 -26.39
N ALA A 427 -34.50 7.76 -26.66
CA ALA A 427 -35.34 8.38 -25.64
C ALA A 427 -36.25 7.35 -24.97
#